data_AF-A0A453BSB7-F1
#
_entry.id   AF-A0A453BSB7-F1
#
_cell.length_a   1.000
_cell.length_b   1.000
_cell.length_c   1.000
_cell.angle_alpha   90.00
_cell.angle_beta   90.00
_cell.angle_gamma   90.00
#
_symmetry.space_group_name_H-M   'P 1'
#
loop_
_entity.id
_entity.type
_entity.pdbx_description
1 polymer ?
#
loop_
_entity_poly.entity_id
_entity_poly.type
_entity_poly.pdbx_seq_one_letter_code
_entity_poly.pdbx_strand_id
1 'polypeptide(L)'
;RNGATFVNIDMLENSKDKTRMLLVEDNGGGMDPDKMRQCMSLGYSAKSQVANTIGQYGNGFKTSTMRLGADVLVFSRSRGKEGKRPTQSIGMLSYTFLRSTGKEDIVVPMIDYEKNGLNWTRKLRSTFADWNTSLQTIITWSPYGTEAELLEQFSSIKEQGTRVIIYNLWEDDQGDLELDFDADVNDIQLRGGNRDEKNIEMAKRFPNSKHFLTYRHSLRSYASILYLRLSDAFQIFLRGKEIEHHNIVTDMMLKKEVTYRPVATNGLPKDSNMVADVTIGFVKDAKFHIDVQGFNVYHRNRLIKPFWRVWTAAGSGGRGVIGRSLWYVGITLILLAAGEVINLICRCT
;
A
#
# COMPACT_ATOMS: atom_id res chain seq x y z
N ARG A 1 -0.95 -15.16 12.83
CA ARG A 1 -1.40 -14.09 11.90
C ARG A 1 -0.20 -13.18 11.68
N ASN A 2 0.13 -12.78 10.45
CA ASN A 2 1.51 -12.53 10.01
C ASN A 2 2.29 -11.36 10.66
N GLY A 3 1.73 -10.66 11.65
CA GLY A 3 2.51 -10.14 12.80
C GLY A 3 3.65 -9.17 12.51
N ALA A 4 3.62 -8.46 11.38
CA ALA A 4 4.57 -7.39 11.14
C ALA A 4 4.37 -6.31 12.20
N THR A 5 5.48 -5.82 12.76
CA THR A 5 5.51 -4.70 13.70
C THR A 5 6.07 -3.44 13.04
N PHE A 6 6.63 -3.54 11.84
CA PHE A 6 6.91 -2.38 11.02
C PHE A 6 6.83 -2.68 9.53
N VAL A 7 6.72 -1.61 8.76
CA VAL A 7 7.05 -1.58 7.33
C VAL A 7 7.97 -0.39 7.07
N ASN A 8 9.01 -0.60 6.29
CA ASN A 8 9.94 0.43 5.83
C ASN A 8 9.77 0.62 4.33
N ILE A 9 9.64 1.88 3.91
CA ILE A 9 9.56 2.29 2.51
C ILE A 9 10.70 3.26 2.24
N ASP A 10 11.53 2.97 1.24
CA ASP A 10 12.69 3.81 0.94
C ASP A 10 13.00 3.82 -0.56
N MET A 11 13.92 4.69 -0.96
CA MET A 11 14.55 4.67 -2.28
C MET A 11 15.96 4.14 -2.16
N LEU A 12 16.29 3.20 -3.05
CA LEU A 12 17.63 2.66 -3.21
C LEU A 12 18.20 3.13 -4.55
N GLU A 13 19.50 3.36 -4.59
CA GLU A 13 20.24 3.55 -5.84
C GLU A 13 20.75 2.20 -6.35
N ASN A 14 20.51 1.88 -7.61
CA ASN A 14 21.06 0.70 -8.26
C ASN A 14 22.57 0.88 -8.43
N SER A 15 23.36 -0.06 -7.90
CA SER A 15 24.81 -0.02 -8.01
C SER A 15 25.30 -0.19 -9.45
N LYS A 16 24.55 -0.87 -10.31
CA LYS A 16 24.93 -1.16 -11.71
C LYS A 16 24.85 0.07 -12.62
N ASP A 17 23.75 0.82 -12.55
CA ASP A 17 23.42 1.86 -13.54
C ASP A 17 22.98 3.19 -12.91
N LYS A 18 23.00 3.31 -11.57
CA LYS A 18 22.62 4.51 -10.82
C LYS A 18 21.14 4.90 -10.92
N THR A 19 20.30 4.02 -11.45
CA THR A 19 18.85 4.22 -11.47
C THR A 19 18.24 4.11 -10.08
N ARG A 20 17.11 4.79 -9.86
CA ARG A 20 16.39 4.76 -8.58
C ARG A 20 15.44 3.59 -8.53
N MET A 21 15.37 2.95 -7.36
CA MET A 21 14.52 1.79 -7.09
C MET A 21 13.69 2.06 -5.83
N LEU A 22 12.49 1.50 -5.78
CA LEU A 22 11.61 1.58 -4.62
C LEU A 22 11.74 0.31 -3.77
N LEU A 23 12.03 0.50 -2.49
CA LEU A 23 12.11 -0.55 -1.48
C LEU A 23 10.83 -0.55 -0.63
N VAL A 24 10.27 -1.74 -0.41
CA VAL A 24 9.28 -2.00 0.63
C VAL A 24 9.72 -3.21 1.43
N GLU A 25 9.95 -3.05 2.73
CA GLU A 25 10.42 -4.12 3.62
C GLU A 25 9.53 -4.24 4.87
N ASP A 26 9.16 -5.45 5.24
CA ASP A 26 8.41 -5.75 6.46
C ASP A 26 9.07 -6.90 7.25
N ASN A 27 8.87 -6.92 8.57
CA ASN A 27 9.33 -7.98 9.45
C ASN A 27 8.24 -9.00 9.84
N GLY A 28 7.21 -9.12 9.00
CA GLY A 28 6.14 -10.09 9.20
C GLY A 28 6.63 -11.53 9.03
N GLY A 29 5.68 -12.45 9.03
CA GLY A 29 5.97 -13.89 9.01
C GLY A 29 6.67 -14.42 7.75
N GLY A 30 6.91 -13.57 6.75
CA GLY A 30 7.43 -13.95 5.44
C GLY A 30 6.59 -15.02 4.72
N MET A 31 7.18 -15.58 3.69
CA MET A 31 6.63 -16.61 2.82
C MET A 31 7.61 -17.78 2.72
N ASP A 32 7.07 -18.99 2.89
CA ASP A 32 7.75 -20.22 2.48
C ASP A 32 7.71 -20.36 0.94
N PRO A 33 8.47 -21.29 0.34
CA PRO A 33 8.56 -21.46 -1.10
C PRO A 33 7.21 -21.62 -1.82
N ASP A 34 6.22 -22.25 -1.19
CA ASP A 34 4.90 -22.45 -1.79
C ASP A 34 4.07 -21.17 -1.73
N LYS A 35 4.09 -20.46 -0.60
CA LYS A 35 3.44 -19.14 -0.46
C LYS A 35 4.05 -18.10 -1.39
N MET A 36 5.35 -18.16 -1.61
CA MET A 36 6.05 -17.29 -2.55
C MET A 36 5.50 -17.45 -3.97
N ARG A 37 5.36 -18.71 -4.42
CA ARG A 37 4.78 -19.03 -5.74
C ARG A 37 3.34 -18.57 -5.84
N GLN A 38 2.53 -18.84 -4.83
CA GLN A 38 1.14 -18.37 -4.75
C GLN A 38 1.05 -16.84 -4.82
N CYS A 39 1.99 -16.13 -4.18
CA CYS A 39 2.08 -14.67 -4.25
C CYS A 39 2.38 -14.18 -5.67
N MET A 40 3.17 -14.93 -6.44
CA MET A 40 3.53 -14.62 -7.83
C MET A 40 2.50 -15.12 -8.87
N SER A 41 1.63 -16.07 -8.53
CA SER A 41 0.55 -16.56 -9.42
C SER A 41 -0.73 -15.72 -9.35
N LEU A 42 -1.37 -15.42 -10.50
CA LEU A 42 -2.60 -14.62 -10.57
C LEU A 42 -3.77 -15.32 -9.84
N GLY A 43 -4.63 -14.55 -9.17
CA GLY A 43 -5.89 -15.03 -8.61
C GLY A 43 -5.80 -15.85 -7.32
N TYR A 44 -4.61 -16.09 -6.76
CA TYR A 44 -4.48 -16.88 -5.53
C TYR A 44 -4.53 -16.02 -4.26
N SER A 45 -5.47 -16.29 -3.36
CA SER A 45 -5.55 -15.68 -2.03
C SER A 45 -6.07 -16.66 -0.99
N ALA A 46 -5.18 -17.21 -0.17
CA ALA A 46 -5.56 -17.98 1.03
C ALA A 46 -6.22 -17.11 2.13
N LYS A 47 -6.25 -15.78 1.96
CA LYS A 47 -6.81 -14.82 2.92
C LYS A 47 -8.31 -14.57 2.72
N SER A 48 -8.90 -15.08 1.63
CA SER A 48 -10.35 -14.97 1.38
C SER A 48 -11.19 -15.54 2.53
N GLN A 49 -10.66 -16.53 3.26
CA GLN A 49 -11.32 -17.23 4.37
C GLN A 49 -11.05 -16.61 5.77
N VAL A 50 -10.25 -15.54 5.88
CA VAL A 50 -9.90 -14.93 7.18
C VAL A 50 -10.56 -13.56 7.33
N ALA A 51 -11.50 -13.47 8.29
CA ALA A 51 -12.16 -12.22 8.65
C ALA A 51 -11.15 -11.12 9.02
N ASN A 52 -11.47 -9.87 8.64
CA ASN A 52 -10.67 -8.66 8.89
C ASN A 52 -9.30 -8.58 8.18
N THR A 53 -9.06 -9.38 7.15
CA THR A 53 -7.91 -9.17 6.25
C THR A 53 -8.26 -8.20 5.12
N ILE A 54 -7.32 -7.30 4.79
CA ILE A 54 -7.49 -6.30 3.72
C ILE A 54 -7.37 -6.96 2.34
N GLY A 55 -6.33 -7.78 2.13
CA GLY A 55 -6.06 -8.42 0.85
C GLY A 55 -6.90 -9.68 0.66
N GLN A 56 -8.01 -9.56 -0.09
CA GLN A 56 -8.89 -10.71 -0.37
C GLN A 56 -8.72 -11.27 -1.79
N TYR A 57 -8.33 -10.43 -2.76
CA TYR A 57 -8.40 -10.76 -4.19
C TYR A 57 -7.15 -11.44 -4.78
N GLY A 58 -6.04 -11.52 -4.06
CA GLY A 58 -4.81 -12.19 -4.54
C GLY A 58 -4.04 -11.44 -5.64
N ASN A 59 -4.52 -10.27 -6.06
CA ASN A 59 -3.95 -9.51 -7.18
C ASN A 59 -3.16 -8.26 -6.74
N GLY A 60 -3.39 -7.76 -5.52
CA GLY A 60 -2.89 -6.46 -5.08
C GLY A 60 -1.37 -6.28 -5.23
N PHE A 61 -0.57 -7.29 -4.89
CA PHE A 61 0.89 -7.27 -5.08
C PHE A 61 1.24 -7.01 -6.55
N LYS A 62 0.81 -7.87 -7.47
CA LYS A 62 1.17 -7.81 -8.89
C LYS A 62 0.71 -6.54 -9.57
N THR A 63 -0.54 -6.14 -9.32
CA THR A 63 -1.10 -4.94 -9.95
C THR A 63 -0.40 -3.68 -9.45
N SER A 64 -0.05 -3.61 -8.16
CA SER A 64 0.62 -2.43 -7.61
C SER A 64 2.10 -2.36 -8.00
N THR A 65 2.84 -3.47 -7.95
CA THR A 65 4.26 -3.47 -8.33
C THR A 65 4.45 -3.14 -9.80
N MET A 66 3.63 -3.74 -10.68
CA MET A 66 3.66 -3.45 -12.12
C MET A 66 3.16 -2.05 -12.49
N ARG A 67 2.38 -1.39 -11.61
CA ARG A 67 2.02 0.03 -11.77
C ARG A 67 3.17 0.96 -11.37
N LEU A 68 4.09 0.52 -10.51
CA LEU A 68 5.18 1.37 -10.01
C LEU A 68 6.45 1.25 -10.84
N GLY A 69 6.74 0.06 -11.37
CA GLY A 69 7.85 -0.16 -12.29
C GLY A 69 7.63 -1.40 -13.16
N ALA A 70 8.48 -1.55 -14.16
CA ALA A 70 8.43 -2.68 -15.09
C ALA A 70 8.84 -4.00 -14.40
N ASP A 71 9.70 -3.94 -13.39
CA ASP A 71 10.33 -5.12 -12.82
C ASP A 71 10.35 -5.09 -11.29
N VAL A 72 10.19 -6.28 -10.68
CA VAL A 72 10.20 -6.44 -9.23
C VAL A 72 10.96 -7.70 -8.82
N LEU A 73 11.77 -7.55 -7.78
CA LEU A 73 12.35 -8.64 -7.00
C LEU A 73 11.70 -8.73 -5.64
N VAL A 74 11.43 -9.95 -5.21
CA VAL A 74 10.94 -10.23 -3.86
C VAL A 74 11.88 -11.21 -3.19
N PHE A 75 12.38 -10.80 -2.04
CA PHE A 75 13.14 -11.60 -1.10
C PHE A 75 12.24 -11.87 0.08
N SER A 76 12.13 -13.13 0.48
CA SER A 76 11.28 -13.51 1.61
C SER A 76 11.98 -14.55 2.46
N ARG A 77 12.00 -14.33 3.78
CA ARG A 77 12.49 -15.31 4.75
C ARG A 77 11.34 -15.74 5.66
N SER A 78 11.18 -17.04 5.82
CA SER A 78 10.19 -17.66 6.70
C SER A 78 10.90 -18.52 7.72
N ARG A 79 10.49 -18.42 8.99
CA ARG A 79 10.97 -19.31 10.08
C ARG A 79 10.58 -20.78 9.90
N GLY A 80 9.71 -21.08 8.93
CA GLY A 80 9.05 -22.38 8.84
C GLY A 80 7.88 -22.47 9.82
N LYS A 81 6.92 -23.36 9.53
CA LYS A 81 5.79 -23.69 10.40
C LYS A 81 5.70 -25.20 10.52
N GLU A 82 5.14 -25.68 11.63
CA GLU A 82 4.76 -27.10 11.78
C GLU A 82 5.94 -28.06 11.53
N GLY A 83 7.09 -27.79 12.14
CA GLY A 83 8.30 -28.63 12.01
C GLY A 83 9.08 -28.47 10.69
N LYS A 84 8.63 -27.61 9.77
CA LYS A 84 9.41 -27.26 8.57
C LYS A 84 10.61 -26.38 8.92
N ARG A 85 11.71 -26.57 8.20
CA ARG A 85 12.94 -25.77 8.35
C ARG A 85 12.71 -24.32 7.88
N PRO A 86 13.48 -23.36 8.41
CA PRO A 86 13.52 -22.01 7.86
C PRO A 86 13.89 -22.02 6.39
N THR A 87 13.24 -21.15 5.62
CA THR A 87 13.42 -21.03 4.17
C THR A 87 13.63 -19.57 3.80
N GLN A 88 14.36 -19.35 2.72
CA GLN A 88 14.42 -18.03 2.09
C GLN A 88 14.31 -18.20 0.58
N SER A 89 13.52 -17.34 -0.05
CA SER A 89 13.15 -17.45 -1.45
C SER A 89 13.35 -16.11 -2.14
N ILE A 90 13.83 -16.16 -3.37
CA ILE A 90 13.93 -15.01 -4.27
C ILE A 90 13.04 -15.29 -5.46
N GLY A 91 12.18 -14.35 -5.82
CA GLY A 91 11.35 -14.43 -7.01
C GLY A 91 11.35 -13.12 -7.76
N MET A 92 11.36 -13.23 -9.09
CA MET A 92 11.40 -12.09 -9.99
C MET A 92 10.17 -12.08 -10.90
N LEU A 93 9.45 -10.96 -10.92
CA LEU A 93 8.44 -10.68 -11.93
C LEU A 93 8.98 -9.51 -12.76
N SER A 94 9.37 -9.79 -14.00
CA SER A 94 10.06 -8.83 -14.85
C SER A 94 9.38 -8.72 -16.21
N TYR A 95 8.76 -7.57 -16.47
CA TYR A 95 8.24 -7.24 -17.79
C TYR A 95 9.38 -7.15 -18.82
N THR A 96 10.52 -6.57 -18.42
CA THR A 96 11.68 -6.38 -19.29
C THR A 96 12.24 -7.71 -19.79
N PHE A 97 12.40 -8.69 -18.90
CA PHE A 97 12.81 -10.05 -19.26
C PHE A 97 11.83 -10.70 -20.24
N LEU A 98 10.53 -10.68 -19.93
CA LEU A 98 9.52 -11.36 -20.74
C LEU A 98 9.43 -10.75 -22.14
N ARG A 99 9.42 -9.41 -22.24
CA ARG A 99 9.35 -8.70 -23.52
C ARG A 99 10.62 -8.90 -24.34
N SER A 100 11.80 -8.75 -23.73
CA SER A 100 13.08 -8.82 -24.44
C SER A 100 13.40 -10.22 -24.94
N THR A 101 12.86 -11.25 -24.30
CA THR A 101 13.03 -12.66 -24.71
C THR A 101 11.84 -13.20 -25.51
N GLY A 102 10.86 -12.35 -25.86
CA GLY A 102 9.72 -12.73 -26.70
C GLY A 102 8.84 -13.82 -26.08
N LYS A 103 8.71 -13.86 -24.76
CA LYS A 103 7.91 -14.89 -24.07
C LYS A 103 6.42 -14.62 -24.27
N GLU A 104 5.72 -15.62 -24.78
CA GLU A 104 4.25 -15.58 -24.90
C GLU A 104 3.55 -15.90 -23.57
N ASP A 105 4.19 -16.74 -22.74
CA ASP A 105 3.71 -17.11 -21.40
C ASP A 105 4.45 -16.35 -20.29
N ILE A 106 3.74 -16.11 -19.17
CA ILE A 106 4.33 -15.51 -17.97
C ILE A 106 5.24 -16.55 -17.28
N VAL A 107 6.55 -16.35 -17.41
CA VAL A 107 7.59 -17.11 -16.70
C VAL A 107 8.08 -16.29 -15.51
N VAL A 108 8.06 -16.87 -14.31
CA VAL A 108 8.52 -16.23 -13.07
C VAL A 108 9.73 -17.01 -12.51
N PRO A 109 10.97 -16.51 -12.73
CA PRO A 109 12.16 -17.11 -12.16
C PRO A 109 12.11 -17.07 -10.62
N MET A 110 12.35 -18.21 -9.99
CA MET A 110 12.33 -18.34 -8.54
C MET A 110 13.40 -19.32 -8.07
N ILE A 111 14.13 -18.94 -7.03
CA ILE A 111 15.13 -19.77 -6.36
C ILE A 111 14.86 -19.83 -4.86
N ASP A 112 15.04 -21.01 -4.29
CA ASP A 112 14.78 -21.28 -2.88
C ASP A 112 16.04 -21.79 -2.18
N TYR A 113 16.16 -21.44 -0.90
CA TYR A 113 17.16 -21.96 0.01
C TYR A 113 16.48 -22.47 1.28
N GLU A 114 17.05 -23.51 1.87
CA GLU A 114 16.62 -24.10 3.14
C GLU A 114 17.78 -24.12 4.13
N LYS A 115 17.47 -23.78 5.39
CA LYS A 115 18.46 -23.73 6.46
C LYS A 115 18.74 -25.14 6.99
N ASN A 116 19.97 -25.59 6.85
CA ASN A 116 20.48 -26.86 7.38
C ASN A 116 21.55 -26.58 8.44
N GLY A 117 21.15 -26.66 9.71
CA GLY A 117 22.00 -26.24 10.82
C GLY A 117 22.25 -24.73 10.77
N LEU A 118 23.51 -24.33 10.66
CA LEU A 118 23.91 -22.91 10.53
C LEU A 118 23.94 -22.42 9.08
N ASN A 119 23.96 -23.32 8.09
CA ASN A 119 24.20 -22.97 6.69
C ASN A 119 22.90 -22.97 5.86
N TRP A 120 22.83 -22.06 4.90
CA TRP A 120 21.79 -22.07 3.87
C TRP A 120 22.23 -22.96 2.71
N THR A 121 21.34 -23.85 2.27
CA THR A 121 21.57 -24.76 1.14
C THR A 121 20.52 -24.54 0.08
N ARG A 122 20.89 -24.69 -1.20
CA ARG A 122 19.95 -24.56 -2.32
C ARG A 122 18.86 -25.63 -2.19
N LYS A 123 17.60 -25.20 -2.22
CA LYS A 123 16.44 -26.10 -2.19
C LYS A 123 15.97 -26.33 -3.63
N LEU A 124 16.23 -27.52 -4.14
CA LEU A 124 15.79 -27.93 -5.47
C LEU A 124 14.31 -28.31 -5.43
N ARG A 125 13.54 -27.83 -6.41
CA ARG A 125 12.14 -28.22 -6.59
C ARG A 125 11.96 -29.25 -7.70
N SER A 126 12.63 -29.03 -8.83
CA SER A 126 12.59 -29.91 -9.99
C SER A 126 13.99 -30.46 -10.24
N THR A 127 14.82 -29.73 -10.99
CA THR A 127 16.19 -30.14 -11.31
C THR A 127 17.18 -29.04 -10.92
N PHE A 128 18.47 -29.42 -10.81
CA PHE A 128 19.54 -28.44 -10.63
C PHE A 128 19.65 -27.49 -11.83
N ALA A 129 19.38 -27.99 -13.04
CA ALA A 129 19.40 -27.17 -14.26
C ALA A 129 18.32 -26.08 -14.23
N ASP A 130 17.10 -26.39 -13.77
CA ASP A 130 16.01 -25.41 -13.67
C ASP A 130 16.32 -24.33 -12.62
N TRP A 131 16.87 -24.76 -11.49
CA TRP A 131 17.30 -23.84 -10.43
C TRP A 131 18.40 -22.91 -10.94
N ASN A 132 19.41 -23.46 -11.63
CA ASN A 132 20.50 -22.67 -12.20
C ASN A 132 20.00 -21.72 -13.29
N THR A 133 19.09 -22.17 -14.16
CA THR A 133 18.47 -21.31 -15.18
C THR A 133 17.71 -20.15 -14.55
N SER A 134 16.99 -20.41 -13.46
CA SER A 134 16.28 -19.36 -12.70
C SER A 134 17.28 -18.37 -12.08
N LEU A 135 18.35 -18.85 -11.45
CA LEU A 135 19.41 -17.98 -10.91
C LEU A 135 20.03 -17.13 -12.02
N GLN A 136 20.43 -17.74 -13.14
CA GLN A 136 21.04 -17.03 -14.28
C GLN A 136 20.11 -15.95 -14.84
N THR A 137 18.81 -16.25 -14.92
CA THR A 137 17.81 -15.26 -15.35
C THR A 137 17.74 -14.11 -14.35
N ILE A 138 17.68 -14.39 -13.04
CA ILE A 138 17.61 -13.34 -12.01
C ILE A 138 18.86 -12.46 -12.05
N ILE A 139 20.06 -13.01 -12.12
CA ILE A 139 21.29 -12.19 -12.10
C ILE A 139 21.47 -11.34 -13.38
N THR A 140 20.97 -11.84 -14.51
CA THR A 140 21.03 -11.15 -15.80
C THR A 140 20.08 -9.95 -15.85
N TRP A 141 18.84 -10.14 -15.39
CA TRP A 141 17.77 -9.16 -15.58
C TRP A 141 17.49 -8.29 -14.36
N SER A 142 18.14 -8.56 -13.22
CA SER A 142 17.94 -7.78 -12.00
C SER A 142 19.11 -6.83 -11.69
N PRO A 143 18.94 -5.90 -10.72
CA PRO A 143 20.00 -5.01 -10.23
C PRO A 143 21.22 -5.73 -9.62
N TYR A 144 21.14 -7.04 -9.34
CA TYR A 144 22.20 -7.80 -8.67
C TYR A 144 22.84 -8.79 -9.64
N GLY A 145 24.14 -8.67 -9.89
CA GLY A 145 24.88 -9.42 -10.91
C GLY A 145 25.39 -10.78 -10.45
N THR A 146 25.35 -11.07 -9.14
CA THR A 146 25.89 -12.30 -8.58
C THR A 146 24.96 -12.92 -7.54
N GLU A 147 25.11 -14.24 -7.30
CA GLU A 147 24.38 -14.92 -6.22
C GLU A 147 24.72 -14.31 -4.85
N ALA A 148 25.96 -13.86 -4.66
CA ALA A 148 26.40 -13.23 -3.41
C ALA A 148 25.66 -11.90 -3.14
N GLU A 149 25.55 -11.02 -4.14
CA GLU A 149 24.79 -9.76 -4.03
C GLU A 149 23.31 -9.99 -3.74
N LEU A 150 22.70 -11.03 -4.36
CA LEU A 150 21.33 -11.43 -4.07
C LEU A 150 21.18 -11.92 -2.62
N LEU A 151 22.12 -12.72 -2.14
CA LEU A 151 22.10 -13.24 -0.77
C LEU A 151 22.35 -12.14 0.27
N GLU A 152 23.12 -11.11 -0.07
CA GLU A 152 23.35 -9.94 0.77
C GLU A 152 22.05 -9.18 1.06
N GLN A 153 21.06 -9.19 0.17
CA GLN A 153 19.75 -8.58 0.41
C GLN A 153 18.97 -9.23 1.57
N PHE A 154 19.33 -10.45 1.98
CA PHE A 154 18.76 -11.07 3.17
C PHE A 154 19.43 -10.65 4.49
N SER A 155 20.47 -9.82 4.45
CA SER A 155 21.13 -9.31 5.67
C SER A 155 20.23 -8.34 6.45
N SER A 156 19.39 -7.55 5.76
CA SER A 156 18.41 -6.65 6.39
C SER A 156 17.24 -7.41 7.03
N ILE A 157 16.86 -8.55 6.44
CA ILE A 157 15.81 -9.41 6.97
C ILE A 157 16.40 -10.27 8.10
N LYS A 158 15.87 -10.15 9.32
CA LYS A 158 16.30 -10.97 10.47
C LYS A 158 15.87 -12.44 10.31
N GLU A 159 15.01 -12.94 11.19
CA GLU A 159 14.58 -14.34 11.13
C GLU A 159 13.39 -14.58 10.21
N GLN A 160 12.60 -13.55 9.96
CA GLN A 160 11.46 -13.56 9.05
C GLN A 160 11.20 -12.15 8.52
N GLY A 161 10.57 -12.08 7.35
CA GLY A 161 10.20 -10.81 6.73
C GLY A 161 10.15 -10.94 5.21
N THR A 162 9.75 -9.84 4.58
CA THR A 162 9.71 -9.70 3.13
C THR A 162 10.37 -8.39 2.75
N ARG A 163 11.23 -8.44 1.73
CA ARG A 163 11.85 -7.27 1.11
C ARG A 163 11.49 -7.28 -0.37
N VAL A 164 10.85 -6.22 -0.83
CA VAL A 164 10.37 -6.02 -2.19
C VAL A 164 11.14 -4.87 -2.79
N ILE A 165 11.78 -5.09 -3.93
CA ILE A 165 12.56 -4.09 -4.66
C ILE A 165 11.93 -3.94 -6.04
N ILE A 166 11.37 -2.76 -6.30
CA ILE A 166 10.76 -2.41 -7.58
C ILE A 166 11.75 -1.50 -8.31
N TYR A 167 12.11 -1.86 -9.53
CA TYR A 167 13.11 -1.17 -10.34
C TYR A 167 12.60 -1.01 -11.77
N ASN A 168 13.33 -0.23 -12.58
CA ASN A 168 12.83 0.29 -13.85
C ASN A 168 11.47 0.98 -13.64
N LEU A 169 11.49 1.96 -12.73
CA LEU A 169 10.32 2.75 -12.34
C LEU A 169 9.79 3.51 -13.56
N TRP A 170 8.47 3.74 -13.60
CA TRP A 170 7.86 4.41 -14.73
C TRP A 170 8.21 5.89 -14.80
N GLU A 171 8.45 6.34 -16.02
CA GLU A 171 8.70 7.73 -16.40
C GLU A 171 7.44 8.33 -17.05
N ASP A 172 7.33 9.64 -17.00
CA ASP A 172 6.32 10.40 -17.73
C ASP A 172 6.73 10.65 -19.19
N ASP A 173 5.88 11.37 -19.93
CA ASP A 173 6.13 11.68 -21.35
C ASP A 173 7.38 12.55 -21.57
N GLN A 174 7.95 13.15 -20.52
CA GLN A 174 9.18 13.95 -20.57
C GLN A 174 10.43 13.13 -20.23
N GLY A 175 10.28 11.84 -19.91
CA GLY A 175 11.37 10.96 -19.50
C GLY A 175 11.76 11.13 -18.03
N ASP A 176 10.92 11.80 -17.23
CA ASP A 176 11.13 12.03 -15.81
C ASP A 176 10.39 10.99 -14.97
N LEU A 177 11.00 10.48 -13.89
CA LEU A 177 10.32 9.54 -13.00
C LEU A 177 9.02 10.13 -12.43
N GLU A 178 7.92 9.37 -12.44
CA GLU A 178 6.64 9.79 -11.84
C GLU A 178 6.79 10.08 -10.33
N LEU A 179 7.70 9.35 -9.67
CA LEU A 179 8.05 9.50 -8.27
C LEU A 179 9.23 10.47 -8.09
N ASP A 180 9.00 11.52 -7.32
CA ASP A 180 10.01 12.45 -6.83
C ASP A 180 10.56 11.99 -5.48
N PHE A 181 11.88 11.85 -5.41
CA PHE A 181 12.63 11.42 -4.23
C PHE A 181 13.49 12.54 -3.63
N ASP A 182 13.50 13.72 -4.26
CA ASP A 182 14.45 14.81 -3.98
C ASP A 182 13.78 16.03 -3.33
N ALA A 183 12.53 16.33 -3.69
CA ALA A 183 11.84 17.53 -3.18
C ALA A 183 11.70 17.56 -1.65
N ASP A 184 11.55 16.40 -1.01
CA ASP A 184 11.63 16.23 0.44
C ASP A 184 12.35 14.92 0.74
N VAL A 185 13.51 15.02 1.40
CA VAL A 185 14.35 13.87 1.74
C VAL A 185 13.64 12.83 2.61
N ASN A 186 12.58 13.24 3.35
CA ASN A 186 11.80 12.37 4.22
C ASN A 186 10.48 11.90 3.57
N ASP A 187 10.24 12.18 2.29
CA ASP A 187 9.00 11.84 1.61
C ASP A 187 9.28 11.18 0.24
N ILE A 188 8.24 10.60 -0.34
CA ILE A 188 8.20 10.21 -1.75
C ILE A 188 6.96 10.89 -2.31
N GLN A 189 7.15 11.75 -3.31
CA GLN A 189 6.08 12.58 -3.84
C GLN A 189 5.73 12.21 -5.29
N LEU A 190 4.51 12.51 -5.73
CA LEU A 190 4.18 12.48 -7.15
C LEU A 190 4.61 13.80 -7.81
N ARG A 191 5.15 13.69 -9.04
CA ARG A 191 5.38 14.84 -9.92
C ARG A 191 4.09 15.22 -10.68
N GLY A 192 4.13 16.36 -11.37
CA GLY A 192 3.06 16.81 -12.26
C GLY A 192 1.80 17.32 -11.55
N GLY A 193 0.65 17.25 -12.22
CA GLY A 193 -0.59 17.95 -11.84
C GLY A 193 -1.20 17.59 -10.48
N ASN A 194 -0.69 16.56 -9.80
CA ASN A 194 -1.10 16.23 -8.43
C ASN A 194 -0.35 17.06 -7.35
N ARG A 195 0.78 17.68 -7.72
CA ARG A 195 1.63 18.51 -6.85
C ARG A 195 1.33 20.00 -7.10
N ASP A 196 0.36 20.52 -6.37
CA ASP A 196 -0.04 21.92 -6.41
C ASP A 196 0.75 22.74 -5.38
N GLU A 197 1.60 23.65 -5.85
CA GLU A 197 2.43 24.53 -5.01
C GLU A 197 1.60 25.40 -4.07
N LYS A 198 0.41 25.83 -4.50
CA LYS A 198 -0.51 26.59 -3.66
C LYS A 198 -1.00 25.73 -2.49
N ASN A 199 -1.31 24.46 -2.74
CA ASN A 199 -1.70 23.54 -1.67
C ASN A 199 -0.54 23.29 -0.69
N ILE A 200 0.70 23.23 -1.17
CA ILE A 200 1.89 23.09 -0.32
C ILE A 200 2.06 24.32 0.59
N GLU A 201 1.93 25.53 0.04
CA GLU A 201 2.00 26.76 0.83
C GLU A 201 0.84 26.85 1.84
N MET A 202 -0.38 26.53 1.39
CA MET A 202 -1.55 26.47 2.26
C MET A 202 -1.38 25.45 3.39
N ALA A 203 -0.75 24.31 3.14
CA ALA A 203 -0.52 23.29 4.15
C ALA A 203 0.44 23.74 5.27
N LYS A 204 1.36 24.67 4.96
CA LYS A 204 2.22 25.31 5.97
C LYS A 204 1.44 26.29 6.84
N ARG A 205 0.48 27.01 6.25
CA ARG A 205 -0.36 28.00 6.93
C ARG A 205 -1.53 27.40 7.72
N PHE A 206 -2.08 26.28 7.25
CA PHE A 206 -3.30 25.65 7.75
C PHE A 206 -3.03 24.19 8.15
N PRO A 207 -2.45 23.94 9.34
CA PRO A 207 -1.97 22.61 9.72
C PRO A 207 -3.10 21.57 9.88
N ASN A 208 -4.31 21.96 10.31
CA ASN A 208 -5.44 21.03 10.43
C ASN A 208 -6.02 20.64 9.05
N SER A 209 -5.55 21.28 7.99
CA SER A 209 -5.96 21.04 6.60
C SER A 209 -4.86 20.41 5.77
N LYS A 210 -3.66 20.25 6.33
CA LYS A 210 -2.48 19.69 5.67
C LYS A 210 -2.82 18.41 4.92
N HIS A 211 -3.44 17.44 5.59
CA HIS A 211 -3.76 16.15 4.98
C HIS A 211 -4.69 16.27 3.77
N PHE A 212 -5.68 17.17 3.80
CA PHE A 212 -6.55 17.42 2.65
C PHE A 212 -5.77 18.02 1.47
N LEU A 213 -4.84 18.91 1.76
CA LEU A 213 -4.07 19.66 0.77
C LEU A 213 -2.95 18.80 0.15
N THR A 214 -2.36 17.87 0.90
CA THR A 214 -1.14 17.16 0.48
C THR A 214 -1.32 15.68 0.16
N TYR A 215 -2.42 15.01 0.54
CA TYR A 215 -2.55 13.54 0.37
C TYR A 215 -2.43 13.05 -1.08
N ARG A 216 -2.68 13.91 -2.06
CA ARG A 216 -2.63 13.55 -3.49
C ARG A 216 -1.20 13.41 -4.01
N HIS A 217 -0.24 14.16 -3.46
CA HIS A 217 1.15 14.08 -3.91
C HIS A 217 2.10 13.54 -2.85
N SER A 218 1.85 13.73 -1.55
CA SER A 218 2.75 13.28 -0.48
C SER A 218 2.38 11.89 0.01
N LEU A 219 3.28 10.91 -0.19
CA LEU A 219 3.09 9.57 0.35
C LEU A 219 3.05 9.58 1.88
N ARG A 220 3.86 10.41 2.54
CA ARG A 220 3.83 10.60 3.99
C ARG A 220 2.45 11.04 4.48
N SER A 221 1.88 12.04 3.82
CA SER A 221 0.54 12.55 4.13
C SER A 221 -0.56 11.53 3.85
N TYR A 222 -0.42 10.70 2.83
CA TYR A 222 -1.40 9.65 2.52
C TYR A 222 -1.30 8.48 3.51
N ALA A 223 -0.08 8.05 3.82
CA ALA A 223 0.21 6.93 4.72
C ALA A 223 -0.24 7.21 6.17
N SER A 224 -0.12 8.45 6.65
CA SER A 224 -0.54 8.84 8.01
C SER A 224 -2.04 8.62 8.26
N ILE A 225 -2.88 8.76 7.23
CA ILE A 225 -4.35 8.58 7.29
C ILE A 225 -4.82 7.25 6.69
N LEU A 226 -3.88 6.40 6.26
CA LEU A 226 -4.19 5.18 5.50
C LEU A 226 -4.98 4.15 6.31
N TYR A 227 -4.77 4.15 7.62
CA TYR A 227 -5.48 3.30 8.57
C TYR A 227 -6.35 4.15 9.48
N LEU A 228 -7.56 3.67 9.79
CA LEU A 228 -8.45 4.36 10.73
C LEU A 228 -7.86 4.39 12.14
N ARG A 229 -7.30 3.26 12.57
CA ARG A 229 -6.58 3.05 13.82
C ARG A 229 -5.31 2.29 13.50
N LEU A 230 -4.16 2.87 13.84
CA LEU A 230 -2.88 2.16 13.83
C LEU A 230 -2.65 1.56 15.22
N SER A 231 -2.11 0.34 15.28
CA SER A 231 -1.71 -0.25 16.56
C SER A 231 -0.39 0.36 17.00
N ASP A 232 -0.23 0.64 18.28
CA ASP A 232 1.04 1.14 18.85
C ASP A 232 2.23 0.19 18.63
N ALA A 233 1.95 -1.09 18.34
CA ALA A 233 2.96 -2.10 18.01
C ALA A 233 3.30 -2.16 16.51
N PHE A 234 2.71 -1.31 15.67
CA PHE A 234 2.95 -1.26 14.23
C PHE A 234 3.39 0.13 13.76
N GLN A 235 4.58 0.21 13.19
CA GLN A 235 5.19 1.46 12.75
C GLN A 235 5.36 1.49 11.22
N ILE A 236 5.25 2.68 10.63
CA ILE A 236 5.50 2.89 9.20
C ILE A 236 6.68 3.85 9.09
N PHE A 237 7.77 3.41 8.48
CA PHE A 237 8.93 4.23 8.17
C PHE A 237 8.92 4.58 6.69
N LEU A 238 9.21 5.85 6.39
CA LEU A 238 9.39 6.34 5.03
C LEU A 238 10.67 7.15 5.00
N ARG A 239 11.60 6.77 4.10
CA ARG A 239 12.89 7.46 3.93
C ARG A 239 13.64 7.61 5.26
N GLY A 240 13.72 6.53 6.03
CA GLY A 240 14.35 6.49 7.35
C GLY A 240 13.63 7.21 8.50
N LYS A 241 12.50 7.89 8.25
CA LYS A 241 11.74 8.62 9.27
C LYS A 241 10.35 8.03 9.49
N GLU A 242 10.02 7.75 10.75
CA GLU A 242 8.69 7.27 11.16
C GLU A 242 7.58 8.22 10.69
N ILE A 243 6.46 7.66 10.25
CA ILE A 243 5.24 8.38 9.90
C ILE A 243 4.33 8.36 11.12
N GLU A 244 4.07 9.54 11.68
CA GLU A 244 3.09 9.71 12.73
C GLU A 244 1.68 9.44 12.18
N HIS A 245 0.95 8.53 12.84
CA HIS A 245 -0.45 8.27 12.50
C HIS A 245 -1.31 9.50 12.76
N HIS A 246 -2.19 9.83 11.83
CA HIS A 246 -3.08 10.97 11.96
C HIS A 246 -4.54 10.56 11.90
N ASN A 247 -5.27 10.85 12.98
CA ASN A 247 -6.72 10.69 13.02
C ASN A 247 -7.40 12.01 12.68
N ILE A 248 -7.99 12.12 11.48
CA ILE A 248 -8.66 13.36 11.01
C ILE A 248 -9.73 13.95 11.94
N VAL A 249 -10.25 13.18 12.91
CA VAL A 249 -11.17 13.70 13.93
C VAL A 249 -10.49 14.71 14.86
N THR A 250 -9.17 14.68 14.99
CA THR A 250 -8.41 15.66 15.78
C THR A 250 -8.42 17.04 15.13
N ASP A 251 -8.55 17.11 13.80
CA ASP A 251 -8.65 18.36 13.02
C ASP A 251 -10.04 19.00 13.09
N MET A 252 -11.04 18.29 13.64
CA MET A 252 -12.43 18.72 13.68
C MET A 252 -12.77 19.56 14.92
N MET A 253 -13.68 20.52 14.74
CA MET A 253 -14.46 21.22 15.76
C MET A 253 -15.96 20.98 15.51
N LEU A 254 -16.80 21.24 16.54
CA LEU A 254 -18.26 21.08 16.47
C LEU A 254 -18.68 19.68 15.96
N LYS A 255 -18.13 18.65 16.61
CA LYS A 255 -18.27 17.26 16.17
C LYS A 255 -19.66 16.72 16.46
N LYS A 256 -20.21 15.95 15.52
CA LYS A 256 -21.42 15.17 15.68
C LYS A 256 -21.15 13.73 15.28
N GLU A 257 -21.52 12.80 16.15
CA GLU A 257 -21.45 11.37 15.87
C GLU A 257 -22.84 10.88 15.49
N VAL A 258 -22.90 10.12 14.40
CA VAL A 258 -24.13 9.57 13.86
C VAL A 258 -23.87 8.12 13.45
N THR A 259 -24.75 7.23 13.92
CA THR A 259 -24.81 5.86 13.46
C THR A 259 -25.79 5.78 12.31
N TYR A 260 -25.30 5.47 11.11
CA TYR A 260 -26.12 5.29 9.93
C TYR A 260 -26.41 3.80 9.70
N ARG A 261 -27.68 3.49 9.41
CA ARG A 261 -28.14 2.15 9.05
C ARG A 261 -28.78 2.25 7.67
N PRO A 262 -28.16 1.69 6.62
CA PRO A 262 -28.69 1.82 5.28
C PRO A 262 -30.02 1.08 5.16
N VAL A 263 -30.97 1.69 4.45
CA VAL A 263 -32.26 1.07 4.17
C VAL A 263 -32.12 0.28 2.88
N ALA A 264 -32.40 -1.03 2.91
CA ALA A 264 -32.34 -1.84 1.71
C ALA A 264 -33.43 -1.39 0.71
N THR A 265 -33.02 -0.85 -0.44
CA THR A 265 -33.94 -0.63 -1.57
C THR A 265 -34.26 -1.96 -2.25
N ASN A 266 -35.52 -2.35 -2.21
CA ASN A 266 -36.21 -3.44 -2.94
C ASN A 266 -35.36 -4.61 -3.43
N GLY A 267 -35.36 -5.73 -2.68
CA GLY A 267 -35.07 -7.07 -3.19
C GLY A 267 -33.72 -7.71 -2.81
N LEU A 268 -32.79 -6.96 -2.19
CA LEU A 268 -31.53 -7.51 -1.69
C LEU A 268 -31.66 -8.01 -0.24
N PRO A 269 -31.01 -9.12 0.15
CA PRO A 269 -31.10 -9.65 1.51
C PRO A 269 -30.70 -8.59 2.55
N LYS A 270 -31.57 -8.44 3.57
CA LYS A 270 -31.31 -7.65 4.77
C LYS A 270 -30.07 -8.22 5.47
N ASP A 271 -28.93 -7.56 5.38
CA ASP A 271 -27.89 -7.74 6.39
C ASP A 271 -28.23 -6.80 7.55
N SER A 272 -29.00 -7.31 8.53
CA SER A 272 -29.53 -6.53 9.67
C SER A 272 -28.44 -5.90 10.54
N ASN A 273 -27.18 -6.29 10.33
CA ASN A 273 -26.01 -5.76 11.00
C ASN A 273 -25.25 -4.69 10.20
N MET A 274 -25.77 -4.26 9.05
CA MET A 274 -25.13 -3.20 8.26
C MET A 274 -25.28 -1.84 8.97
N VAL A 275 -24.17 -1.37 9.53
CA VAL A 275 -24.05 -0.11 10.25
C VAL A 275 -22.85 0.65 9.71
N ALA A 276 -22.89 1.97 9.76
CA ALA A 276 -21.73 2.82 9.58
C ALA A 276 -21.63 3.82 10.73
N ASP A 277 -20.46 3.89 11.35
CA ASP A 277 -20.15 4.90 12.36
C ASP A 277 -19.60 6.13 11.65
N VAL A 278 -20.31 7.25 11.76
CA VAL A 278 -19.98 8.50 11.08
C VAL A 278 -19.68 9.58 12.10
N THR A 279 -18.53 10.22 11.98
CA THR A 279 -18.18 11.44 12.71
C THR A 279 -18.08 12.57 11.70
N ILE A 280 -18.83 13.66 11.92
CA ILE A 280 -18.84 14.85 11.05
C ILE A 280 -18.47 16.05 11.91
N GLY A 281 -17.70 16.97 11.35
CA GLY A 281 -17.43 18.26 11.99
C GLY A 281 -16.88 19.26 10.99
N PHE A 282 -16.60 20.46 11.48
CA PHE A 282 -15.88 21.46 10.71
C PHE A 282 -14.38 21.33 10.96
N VAL A 283 -13.54 21.44 9.94
CA VAL A 283 -12.09 21.57 10.15
C VAL A 283 -11.82 22.84 10.95
N LYS A 284 -10.90 22.80 11.91
CA LYS A 284 -10.56 23.97 12.75
C LYS A 284 -10.11 25.19 11.95
N ASP A 285 -9.54 24.96 10.77
CA ASP A 285 -9.10 26.03 9.87
C ASP A 285 -10.26 26.61 9.02
N ALA A 286 -11.49 26.09 9.14
CA ALA A 286 -12.65 26.57 8.37
C ALA A 286 -12.96 28.05 8.60
N LYS A 287 -12.57 28.60 9.77
CA LYS A 287 -12.65 30.03 10.09
C LYS A 287 -11.90 30.94 9.12
N PHE A 288 -10.93 30.39 8.37
CA PHE A 288 -10.18 31.11 7.35
C PHE A 288 -10.79 30.96 5.95
N HIS A 289 -11.99 30.40 5.84
CA HIS A 289 -12.67 30.15 4.56
C HIS A 289 -11.75 29.41 3.59
N ILE A 290 -11.19 28.29 4.01
CA ILE A 290 -10.46 27.37 3.12
C ILE A 290 -11.45 26.40 2.46
N ASP A 291 -11.21 26.02 1.20
CA ASP A 291 -12.08 25.05 0.50
C ASP A 291 -11.68 23.61 0.83
N VAL A 292 -11.90 23.23 2.09
CA VAL A 292 -11.72 21.85 2.57
C VAL A 292 -13.08 21.22 2.76
N GLN A 293 -13.30 20.06 2.16
CA GLN A 293 -14.55 19.32 2.34
C GLN A 293 -14.42 17.85 2.00
N GLY A 294 -15.25 17.02 2.63
CA GLY A 294 -15.45 15.63 2.23
C GLY A 294 -15.18 14.61 3.33
N PHE A 295 -15.42 13.34 2.99
CA PHE A 295 -15.40 12.23 3.94
C PHE A 295 -14.23 11.28 3.67
N ASN A 296 -13.48 10.95 4.71
CA ASN A 296 -12.58 9.79 4.66
C ASN A 296 -13.40 8.53 4.93
N VAL A 297 -13.52 7.69 3.90
CA VAL A 297 -14.29 6.45 3.93
C VAL A 297 -13.36 5.28 4.18
N TYR A 298 -13.53 4.62 5.32
CA TYR A 298 -12.77 3.45 5.71
C TYR A 298 -13.60 2.17 5.62
N HIS A 299 -12.96 1.08 5.22
CA HIS A 299 -13.51 -0.27 5.24
C HIS A 299 -12.46 -1.20 5.87
N ARG A 300 -12.84 -1.96 6.90
CA ARG A 300 -11.94 -2.86 7.64
C ARG A 300 -10.60 -2.21 8.02
N ASN A 301 -10.69 -1.05 8.65
CA ASN A 301 -9.54 -0.25 9.08
C ASN A 301 -8.67 0.34 7.94
N ARG A 302 -9.02 0.15 6.66
CA ARG A 302 -8.28 0.69 5.50
C ARG A 302 -9.04 1.85 4.85
N LEU A 303 -8.35 2.95 4.57
CA LEU A 303 -8.91 4.06 3.80
C LEU A 303 -9.18 3.60 2.36
N ILE A 304 -10.42 3.77 1.91
CA ILE A 304 -10.87 3.46 0.55
C ILE A 304 -10.97 4.74 -0.27
N LYS A 305 -11.57 5.80 0.29
CA LYS A 305 -11.77 7.06 -0.39
C LYS A 305 -11.40 8.24 0.52
N PRO A 306 -10.26 8.92 0.30
CA PRO A 306 -9.91 10.14 1.00
C PRO A 306 -10.79 11.30 0.54
N PHE A 307 -11.25 12.11 1.50
CA PHE A 307 -11.94 13.40 1.31
C PHE A 307 -13.00 13.38 0.20
N TRP A 308 -13.83 12.34 0.21
CA TRP A 308 -14.90 12.21 -0.77
C TRP A 308 -15.92 13.33 -0.60
N ARG A 309 -15.97 14.21 -1.59
CA ARG A 309 -17.00 15.25 -1.69
C ARG A 309 -18.34 14.61 -1.99
N VAL A 310 -19.24 14.67 -1.02
CA VAL A 310 -20.62 14.14 -1.09
C VAL A 310 -21.66 15.25 -1.23
N TRP A 311 -21.27 16.51 -1.00
CA TRP A 311 -22.12 17.67 -1.16
C TRP A 311 -21.47 18.68 -2.11
N THR A 312 -22.21 19.07 -3.14
CA THR A 312 -21.75 20.03 -4.14
C THR A 312 -22.89 21.02 -4.38
N ALA A 313 -23.02 22.02 -3.51
CA ALA A 313 -23.94 23.13 -3.73
C ALA A 313 -23.25 24.25 -4.52
N ALA A 314 -24.03 25.04 -5.26
CA ALA A 314 -23.53 26.21 -6.02
C ALA A 314 -23.06 27.38 -5.13
N GLY A 315 -23.34 27.34 -3.82
CA GLY A 315 -22.92 28.34 -2.84
C GLY A 315 -21.85 27.84 -1.85
N SER A 316 -21.59 28.58 -0.77
CA SER A 316 -20.59 28.22 0.27
C SER A 316 -21.03 27.10 1.23
N GLY A 317 -22.18 26.47 0.98
CA GLY A 317 -22.73 25.40 1.83
C GLY A 317 -21.86 24.15 1.84
N GLY A 318 -21.53 23.65 3.03
CA GLY A 318 -20.65 22.48 3.23
C GLY A 318 -19.15 22.78 3.24
N ARG A 319 -18.74 24.03 3.01
CA ARG A 319 -17.33 24.44 3.10
C ARG A 319 -16.80 24.25 4.51
N GLY A 320 -15.64 23.61 4.64
CA GLY A 320 -15.01 23.29 5.91
C GLY A 320 -15.54 22.01 6.55
N VAL A 321 -16.58 21.36 6.01
CA VAL A 321 -17.13 20.13 6.59
C VAL A 321 -16.29 18.93 6.19
N ILE A 322 -15.68 18.28 7.18
CA ILE A 322 -14.96 17.03 7.01
C ILE A 322 -15.64 15.92 7.80
N GLY A 323 -15.60 14.72 7.24
CA GLY A 323 -16.21 13.56 7.85
C GLY A 323 -15.30 12.35 7.87
N ARG A 324 -15.58 11.44 8.78
CA ARG A 324 -14.96 10.12 8.88
C ARG A 324 -16.09 9.10 8.95
N SER A 325 -16.08 8.11 8.05
CA SER A 325 -17.04 7.02 8.09
C SER A 325 -16.33 5.67 8.08
N LEU A 326 -16.70 4.78 9.00
CA LEU A 326 -16.27 3.38 8.99
C LEU A 326 -17.44 2.50 8.58
N TRP A 327 -17.24 1.72 7.52
CA TRP A 327 -18.23 0.78 6.99
C TRP A 327 -17.82 -0.66 7.28
N TYR A 328 -18.79 -1.45 7.73
CA TYR A 328 -18.61 -2.87 8.06
C TYR A 328 -19.11 -3.82 6.95
N VAL A 329 -19.28 -3.33 5.71
CA VAL A 329 -19.83 -4.08 4.56
C VAL A 329 -18.97 -4.00 3.30
N GLY A 330 -19.27 -4.82 2.29
CA GLY A 330 -18.52 -4.90 1.04
C GLY A 330 -18.42 -3.56 0.28
N ILE A 331 -17.27 -3.31 -0.35
CA ILE A 331 -16.90 -2.05 -1.02
C ILE A 331 -17.94 -1.60 -2.06
N THR A 332 -18.58 -2.53 -2.77
CA THR A 332 -19.62 -2.21 -3.76
C THR A 332 -20.83 -1.51 -3.14
N LEU A 333 -21.25 -1.91 -1.93
CA LEU A 333 -22.34 -1.26 -1.20
C LEU A 333 -21.93 0.11 -0.65
N ILE A 334 -20.66 0.31 -0.28
CA ILE A 334 -20.14 1.60 0.20
C ILE A 334 -20.27 2.68 -0.88
N LEU A 335 -19.97 2.34 -2.14
CA LEU A 335 -20.09 3.26 -3.27
C LEU A 335 -21.55 3.51 -3.68
N LEU A 336 -22.44 2.52 -3.50
CA LEU A 336 -23.88 2.65 -3.78
C LEU A 336 -24.60 3.50 -2.72
N ALA A 337 -24.14 3.47 -1.46
CA ALA A 337 -24.70 4.28 -0.37
C ALA A 337 -24.39 5.81 -0.50
N ALA A 338 -23.72 6.23 -1.58
CA ALA A 338 -23.45 7.63 -1.92
C ALA A 338 -24.69 8.53 -1.86
N GLY A 339 -25.85 8.01 -2.28
CA GLY A 339 -27.10 8.78 -2.33
C GLY A 339 -27.72 9.04 -0.95
N GLU A 340 -27.46 8.20 0.06
CA GLU A 340 -28.11 8.32 1.37
C GLU A 340 -27.29 9.08 2.40
N VAL A 341 -25.96 9.15 2.28
CA VAL A 341 -25.10 10.04 3.11
C VAL A 341 -25.47 11.51 2.91
N ILE A 342 -25.98 11.88 1.72
CA ILE A 342 -26.51 13.22 1.41
C ILE A 342 -27.70 13.58 2.31
N ASN A 343 -28.62 12.64 2.58
CA ASN A 343 -29.76 12.87 3.47
C ASN A 343 -29.34 13.09 4.94
N LEU A 344 -28.20 12.52 5.35
CA LEU A 344 -27.64 12.75 6.68
C LEU A 344 -27.06 14.17 6.84
N ILE A 345 -26.45 14.69 5.77
CA ILE A 345 -25.87 16.04 5.72
C ILE A 345 -26.97 17.10 5.75
N CYS A 346 -28.05 16.92 4.99
CA CYS A 346 -29.22 17.82 5.01
C CYS A 346 -29.95 17.90 6.37
N ARG A 347 -29.73 16.95 7.28
CA ARG A 347 -30.29 17.00 8.65
C ARG A 347 -29.33 17.62 9.68
N CYS A 348 -28.09 17.90 9.29
CA CYS A 348 -27.05 18.44 10.17
C CYS A 348 -26.64 19.87 9.81
N THR A 349 -26.86 20.31 8.56
CA THR A 349 -26.93 21.73 8.17
C THR A 349 -28.33 22.26 8.39
#